data_AF-A0A8W8L0L1-F1
#
_entry.id   AF-A0A8W8L0L1-F1
#
_cell.length_a   1.000
_cell.length_b   1.000
_cell.length_c   1.000
_cell.angle_alpha   90.00
_cell.angle_beta   90.00
_cell.angle_gamma   90.00
#
_symmetry.space_group_name_H-M   'P 1'
#
loop_
_entity.id
_entity.type
_entity.pdbx_description
1 polymer ?
#
loop_
_entity_poly.entity_id
_entity_poly.type
_entity_poly.pdbx_seq_one_letter_code
_entity_poly.pdbx_strand_id
1 'polypeptide(L)'
;VIGNDLVEDLKQNFMEDYLDLFREFESKKRNIATVKTGKVHMKIPLTVQSLVKKKLKKSVPDVLKESSYAESVHFANMKLHMSVDIFKDLFKPTIEGIVKHLKEVFMEKNVQGVETILMVGGFSECELVQKAIKDNFKDKKVIIPEDPGLAVLKGAVYYGHVPKTIGRRVARYTYGIQSWPEFDPNKHPEAKKVQIGTKFRCRDVFFKYVTKGELLTPGYRRSQIFQALKPDEECLECAIYVSDEEDPVYVDDESCRRLGTLRVPLPRVSTGCSLEIEETMIFGDTELEVQARDIYTNQQCEVSFDLLSNNVVQNGN
;
A
#
# COMPACT_ATOMS: atom_id res chain seq x y z
N VAL A 1 6.26 -20.40 -25.09
CA VAL A 1 7.14 -21.58 -24.95
C VAL A 1 7.32 -21.97 -23.49
N ILE A 2 7.66 -21.04 -22.61
CA ILE A 2 7.53 -21.20 -21.15
C ILE A 2 6.23 -20.51 -20.75
N GLY A 3 5.15 -21.26 -20.53
CA GLY A 3 3.85 -20.73 -20.11
C GLY A 3 3.72 -20.65 -18.58
N ASN A 4 2.64 -20.01 -18.10
CA ASN A 4 2.37 -19.82 -16.66
C ASN A 4 2.43 -21.15 -15.89
N ASP A 5 1.76 -22.18 -16.37
CA ASP A 5 1.73 -23.51 -15.75
C ASP A 5 3.13 -24.16 -15.63
N LEU A 6 4.07 -23.81 -16.51
CA LEU A 6 5.44 -24.34 -16.43
C LEU A 6 6.28 -23.55 -15.42
N VAL A 7 6.07 -22.23 -15.36
CA VAL A 7 6.71 -21.37 -14.35
C VAL A 7 6.22 -21.72 -12.94
N GLU A 8 4.94 -21.99 -12.77
CA GLU A 8 4.37 -22.42 -11.49
C GLU A 8 4.93 -23.77 -11.03
N ASP A 9 5.01 -24.75 -11.94
CA ASP A 9 5.65 -26.05 -11.65
C ASP A 9 7.12 -25.89 -11.23
N LEU A 10 7.86 -25.01 -11.91
CA LEU A 10 9.25 -24.71 -11.55
C LEU A 10 9.34 -24.09 -10.15
N LYS A 11 8.47 -23.13 -9.83
CA LYS A 11 8.44 -22.50 -8.50
C LYS A 11 8.12 -23.51 -7.39
N GLN A 12 7.21 -24.45 -7.64
CA GLN A 12 6.76 -25.40 -6.62
C GLN A 12 7.71 -26.57 -6.44
N ASN A 13 8.26 -27.10 -7.54
CA ASN A 13 8.98 -28.39 -7.52
C ASN A 13 10.48 -28.25 -7.79
N PHE A 14 10.94 -27.13 -8.35
CA PHE A 14 12.32 -26.95 -8.84
C PHE A 14 12.82 -25.51 -8.60
N MET A 15 12.77 -25.07 -7.33
CA MET A 15 13.07 -23.67 -6.95
C MET A 15 14.48 -23.22 -7.38
N GLU A 16 15.49 -24.08 -7.29
CA GLU A 16 16.86 -23.75 -7.69
C GLU A 16 16.95 -23.39 -9.19
N ASP A 17 16.37 -24.24 -10.05
CA ASP A 17 16.32 -23.98 -11.49
C ASP A 17 15.49 -22.74 -11.84
N TYR A 18 14.41 -22.47 -11.08
CA TYR A 18 13.62 -21.25 -11.22
C TYR A 18 14.48 -20.01 -10.91
N LEU A 19 15.22 -20.02 -9.80
CA LEU A 19 16.09 -18.91 -9.41
C LEU A 19 17.21 -18.70 -10.43
N ASP A 20 17.80 -19.76 -10.97
CA ASP A 20 18.83 -19.66 -11.99
C ASP A 20 18.30 -19.10 -13.31
N LEU A 21 17.11 -19.52 -13.74
CA LEU A 21 16.44 -18.93 -14.91
C LEU A 21 16.17 -17.44 -14.68
N PHE A 22 15.69 -17.07 -13.49
CA PHE A 22 15.38 -15.68 -13.15
C PHE A 22 16.63 -14.81 -13.07
N ARG A 23 17.73 -15.30 -12.48
CA ARG A 23 19.03 -14.62 -12.44
C ARG A 23 19.59 -14.40 -13.84
N GLU A 24 19.49 -15.40 -14.72
CA GLU A 24 19.93 -15.26 -16.11
C GLU A 24 19.11 -14.19 -16.83
N PHE A 25 17.77 -14.20 -16.67
CA PHE A 25 16.89 -13.17 -17.21
C PHE A 25 17.25 -11.78 -16.70
N GLU A 26 17.43 -11.64 -15.38
CA GLU A 26 17.76 -10.37 -14.73
C GLU A 26 19.11 -9.82 -15.20
N SER A 27 20.10 -10.69 -15.37
CA SER A 27 21.40 -10.34 -15.93
C SER A 27 21.28 -9.82 -17.36
N LYS A 28 20.45 -10.44 -18.23
CA LYS A 28 20.23 -9.91 -19.59
C LYS A 28 19.48 -8.59 -19.57
N LYS A 29 18.46 -8.46 -18.70
CA LYS A 29 17.67 -7.23 -18.54
C LYS A 29 18.56 -6.02 -18.19
N ARG A 30 19.49 -6.17 -17.24
CA ARG A 30 20.40 -5.08 -16.84
C ARG A 30 21.36 -4.64 -17.94
N ASN A 31 21.76 -5.56 -18.83
CA ASN A 31 22.76 -5.29 -19.86
C ASN A 31 22.18 -4.94 -21.24
N ILE A 32 20.88 -5.11 -21.46
CA ILE A 32 20.27 -5.07 -22.81
C ILE A 32 20.49 -3.75 -23.55
N ALA A 33 20.55 -2.63 -22.86
CA ALA A 33 20.64 -1.32 -23.49
C ALA A 33 22.06 -0.95 -23.96
N THR A 34 23.09 -1.61 -23.42
CA THR A 34 24.47 -1.54 -23.95
C THR A 34 24.61 -2.30 -25.27
N VAL A 35 23.70 -3.23 -25.57
CA VAL A 35 23.71 -4.05 -26.79
C VAL A 35 22.91 -3.34 -27.88
N LYS A 36 23.58 -2.46 -28.65
CA LYS A 36 22.95 -1.65 -29.71
C LYS A 36 22.43 -2.46 -30.90
N THR A 37 23.09 -3.57 -31.23
CA THR A 37 22.70 -4.53 -32.28
C THR A 37 23.27 -5.90 -31.94
N GLY A 38 22.46 -6.96 -31.92
CA GLY A 38 22.95 -8.31 -31.63
C GLY A 38 21.88 -9.33 -31.27
N LYS A 39 22.35 -10.49 -30.80
CA LYS A 39 21.52 -11.58 -30.27
C LYS A 39 21.65 -11.63 -28.75
N VAL A 40 20.53 -11.83 -28.07
CA VAL A 40 20.49 -12.15 -26.63
C VAL A 40 20.54 -13.67 -26.49
N HIS A 41 21.44 -14.13 -25.63
CA HIS A 41 21.59 -15.54 -25.31
C HIS A 41 21.20 -15.77 -23.85
N MET A 42 20.19 -16.60 -23.62
CA MET A 42 19.68 -16.92 -22.29
C MET A 42 19.80 -18.42 -22.06
N LYS A 43 20.58 -18.83 -21.06
CA LYS A 43 20.66 -20.23 -20.65
C LYS A 43 19.31 -20.68 -20.08
N ILE A 44 18.86 -21.87 -20.48
CA ILE A 44 17.64 -22.50 -19.96
C ILE A 44 18.02 -23.77 -19.19
N PRO A 45 17.59 -23.91 -17.92
CA PRO A 45 17.87 -25.11 -17.14
C PRO A 45 17.37 -26.39 -17.83
N LEU A 46 18.05 -27.51 -17.60
CA LEU A 46 17.67 -28.81 -18.16
C LEU A 46 16.28 -29.24 -17.70
N THR A 47 15.91 -28.88 -16.47
CA THR A 47 14.59 -29.13 -15.89
C THR A 47 13.47 -28.51 -16.70
N VAL A 48 13.66 -27.29 -17.23
CA VAL A 48 12.69 -26.64 -18.13
C VAL A 48 12.48 -27.48 -19.39
N GLN A 49 13.56 -27.99 -19.99
CA GLN A 49 13.49 -28.82 -21.19
C GLN A 49 12.75 -30.13 -20.92
N SER A 50 13.04 -30.76 -19.78
CA SER A 50 12.38 -31.98 -19.31
C SER A 50 10.88 -31.76 -19.07
N LEU A 51 10.50 -30.63 -18.46
CA LEU A 51 9.11 -30.27 -18.22
C LEU A 51 8.36 -29.98 -19.51
N VAL A 52 8.97 -29.26 -20.46
CA VAL A 52 8.40 -29.04 -21.80
C VAL A 52 8.14 -30.38 -22.49
N LYS A 53 9.11 -31.30 -22.48
CA LYS A 53 8.95 -32.63 -23.07
C LYS A 53 7.89 -33.46 -22.35
N LYS A 54 7.81 -33.39 -21.02
CA LYS A 54 6.83 -34.14 -20.21
C LYS A 54 5.40 -33.66 -20.46
N LYS A 55 5.17 -32.34 -20.39
CA LYS A 55 3.85 -31.71 -20.51
C LYS A 55 3.37 -31.61 -21.95
N LEU A 56 4.20 -31.10 -22.86
CA LEU A 56 3.82 -30.80 -24.24
C LEU A 56 4.13 -31.94 -25.23
N LYS A 57 4.80 -33.00 -24.78
CA LYS A 57 5.24 -34.15 -25.62
C LYS A 57 6.08 -33.75 -26.83
N LYS A 58 6.67 -32.55 -26.82
CA LYS A 58 7.48 -31.95 -27.89
C LYS A 58 8.82 -31.46 -27.33
N SER A 59 9.83 -31.31 -28.18
CA SER A 59 11.09 -30.68 -27.77
C SER A 59 10.95 -29.14 -27.74
N VAL A 60 11.83 -28.45 -27.00
CA VAL A 60 11.84 -26.97 -26.97
C VAL A 60 11.95 -26.36 -28.39
N PRO A 61 12.84 -26.85 -29.28
CA PRO A 61 12.86 -26.43 -30.67
C PRO A 61 11.53 -26.60 -31.42
N ASP A 62 10.82 -27.71 -31.22
CA ASP A 62 9.56 -27.97 -31.93
C ASP A 62 8.46 -27.01 -31.45
N VAL A 63 8.38 -26.78 -30.14
CA VAL A 63 7.45 -25.81 -29.55
C VAL A 63 7.76 -24.39 -30.02
N LEU A 64 9.04 -24.04 -30.23
CA LEU A 64 9.43 -22.74 -30.80
C LEU A 64 9.00 -22.60 -32.25
N LYS A 65 9.19 -23.64 -33.08
CA LYS A 65 8.79 -23.64 -34.50
C LYS A 65 7.29 -23.47 -34.72
N GLU A 66 6.48 -23.95 -33.79
CA GLU A 66 5.01 -23.80 -33.83
C GLU A 66 4.52 -22.49 -33.19
N SER A 67 5.42 -21.72 -32.59
CA SER A 67 5.06 -20.45 -31.94
C SER A 67 5.14 -19.27 -32.90
N SER A 68 4.53 -18.15 -32.51
CA SER A 68 4.67 -16.85 -33.18
C SER A 68 6.12 -16.33 -33.25
N TYR A 69 7.07 -16.98 -32.57
CA TYR A 69 8.47 -16.59 -32.49
C TYR A 69 9.42 -17.50 -33.29
N ALA A 70 8.89 -18.40 -34.14
CA ALA A 70 9.67 -19.39 -34.89
C ALA A 70 10.84 -18.80 -35.67
N GLU A 71 10.66 -17.62 -36.26
CA GLU A 71 11.68 -16.93 -37.06
C GLU A 71 12.67 -16.10 -36.21
N SER A 72 12.28 -15.74 -34.99
CA SER A 72 13.02 -14.77 -34.17
C SER A 72 13.68 -15.37 -32.93
N VAL A 73 13.32 -16.59 -32.54
CA VAL A 73 13.87 -17.28 -31.37
C VAL A 73 14.27 -18.70 -31.76
N HIS A 74 15.54 -19.02 -31.52
CA HIS A 74 16.09 -20.36 -31.77
C HIS A 74 16.67 -20.95 -30.49
N PHE A 75 16.58 -22.27 -30.36
CA PHE A 75 17.18 -22.99 -29.25
C PHE A 75 18.37 -23.81 -29.73
N ALA A 76 19.55 -23.55 -29.18
CA ALA A 76 20.78 -24.28 -29.48
C ALA A 76 21.75 -24.21 -28.29
N ASN A 77 22.48 -25.29 -28.05
CA ASN A 77 23.48 -25.40 -26.96
C ASN A 77 22.91 -25.02 -25.58
N MET A 78 21.70 -25.49 -25.28
CA MET A 78 20.96 -25.20 -24.04
C MET A 78 20.64 -23.71 -23.80
N LYS A 79 20.70 -22.89 -24.85
CA LYS A 79 20.41 -21.45 -24.79
C LYS A 79 19.29 -21.08 -25.76
N LEU A 80 18.44 -20.16 -25.34
CA LEU A 80 17.59 -19.39 -26.25
C LEU A 80 18.42 -18.27 -26.87
N HIS A 81 18.35 -18.18 -28.19
CA HIS A 81 18.97 -17.15 -29.02
C HIS A 81 17.83 -16.33 -29.60
N MET A 82 17.75 -15.05 -29.25
CA MET A 82 16.72 -14.14 -29.77
C MET A 82 17.32 -12.80 -30.17
N SER A 83 16.65 -12.06 -31.05
CA SER A 83 17.07 -10.69 -31.33
C SER A 83 16.88 -9.80 -30.10
N VAL A 84 17.65 -8.72 -30.02
CA VAL A 84 17.48 -7.69 -29.00
C VAL A 84 16.06 -7.10 -29.04
N ASP A 85 15.47 -6.96 -30.22
CA ASP A 85 14.13 -6.38 -30.38
C ASP A 85 13.04 -7.25 -29.75
N ILE A 86 13.06 -8.56 -29.99
CA ILE A 86 12.14 -9.49 -29.32
C ILE A 86 12.33 -9.45 -27.81
N PHE A 87 13.57 -9.37 -27.33
CA PHE A 87 13.82 -9.29 -25.89
C PHE A 87 13.30 -7.97 -25.29
N LYS A 88 13.42 -6.85 -26.02
CA LYS A 88 12.83 -5.55 -25.62
C LYS A 88 11.30 -5.60 -25.58
N ASP A 89 10.69 -6.30 -26.54
CA ASP A 89 9.23 -6.45 -26.61
C ASP A 89 8.65 -7.13 -25.37
N LEU A 90 9.41 -7.99 -24.68
CA LEU A 90 9.00 -8.58 -23.41
C LEU A 90 8.67 -7.53 -22.33
N PHE A 91 9.31 -6.36 -22.38
CA PHE A 91 9.13 -5.28 -21.39
C PHE A 91 8.11 -4.24 -21.82
N LYS A 92 7.68 -4.25 -23.09
CA LYS A 92 6.80 -3.22 -23.65
C LYS A 92 5.49 -3.07 -22.87
N PRO A 93 4.74 -4.15 -22.54
CA PRO A 93 3.50 -4.01 -21.78
C PRO A 93 3.72 -3.40 -20.39
N THR A 94 4.81 -3.77 -19.72
CA THR A 94 5.17 -3.22 -18.40
C THR A 94 5.54 -1.74 -18.48
N ILE A 95 6.36 -1.36 -19.47
CA ILE A 95 6.78 0.03 -19.67
C ILE A 95 5.59 0.91 -20.04
N GLU A 96 4.73 0.46 -20.94
CA GLU A 96 3.50 1.17 -21.32
C GLU A 96 2.56 1.34 -20.12
N GLY A 97 2.42 0.30 -19.29
CA GLY A 97 1.68 0.36 -18.04
C GLY A 97 2.23 1.41 -17.07
N ILE A 98 3.55 1.46 -16.87
CA ILE A 98 4.21 2.47 -16.02
C ILE A 98 3.95 3.88 -16.56
N VAL A 99 4.15 4.10 -17.86
CA VAL A 99 3.93 5.40 -18.49
C VAL A 99 2.47 5.84 -18.38
N LYS A 100 1.52 4.94 -18.62
CA LYS A 100 0.09 5.21 -18.47
C LYS A 100 -0.23 5.62 -17.03
N HIS A 101 0.24 4.86 -16.05
CA HIS A 101 -0.01 5.14 -14.65
C HIS A 101 0.58 6.48 -14.21
N LEU A 102 1.82 6.81 -14.62
CA LEU A 102 2.42 8.11 -14.34
C LEU A 102 1.61 9.27 -14.94
N LYS A 103 1.06 9.11 -16.15
CA LYS A 103 0.17 10.12 -16.76
C LYS A 103 -1.10 10.33 -15.92
N GLU A 104 -1.70 9.27 -15.40
CA GLU A 104 -2.88 9.34 -14.52
C GLU A 104 -2.55 10.05 -13.22
N VAL A 105 -1.44 9.69 -12.57
CA VAL A 105 -0.97 10.34 -11.34
C VAL A 105 -0.80 11.85 -11.57
N PHE A 106 -0.12 12.27 -12.64
CA PHE A 106 0.08 13.70 -12.93
C PHE A 106 -1.20 14.49 -13.24
N MET A 107 -2.34 13.83 -13.45
CA MET A 107 -3.65 14.50 -13.58
C MET A 107 -4.32 14.76 -12.23
N GLU A 108 -3.85 14.15 -11.14
CA GLU A 108 -4.41 14.35 -9.81
C GLU A 108 -4.13 15.78 -9.31
N LYS A 109 -5.15 16.41 -8.71
CA LYS A 109 -5.05 17.79 -8.18
C LYS A 109 -3.91 17.94 -7.18
N ASN A 110 -3.67 16.91 -6.38
CA ASN A 110 -2.71 16.93 -5.27
C ASN A 110 -1.25 16.84 -5.71
N VAL A 111 -0.98 16.55 -7.00
CA VAL A 111 0.36 16.51 -7.58
C VAL A 111 0.56 17.55 -8.68
N GLN A 112 -0.38 18.49 -8.83
CA GLN A 112 -0.20 19.63 -9.72
C GLN A 112 1.06 20.41 -9.30
N GLY A 113 1.90 20.73 -10.27
CA GLY A 113 3.17 21.43 -10.03
C GLY A 113 4.35 20.52 -9.67
N VAL A 114 4.21 19.19 -9.65
CA VAL A 114 5.36 18.29 -9.53
C VAL A 114 6.27 18.41 -10.76
N GLU A 115 7.52 18.80 -10.54
CA GLU A 115 8.51 19.01 -11.60
C GLU A 115 9.52 17.86 -11.72
N THR A 116 9.63 17.01 -10.69
CA THR A 116 10.71 16.01 -10.58
C THR A 116 10.15 14.61 -10.45
N ILE A 117 10.72 13.67 -11.20
CA ILE A 117 10.51 12.23 -11.07
C ILE A 117 11.77 11.62 -10.46
N LEU A 118 11.66 11.02 -9.29
CA LEU A 118 12.74 10.26 -8.67
C LEU A 118 12.53 8.76 -8.90
N MET A 119 13.41 8.14 -9.68
CA MET A 119 13.33 6.72 -10.01
C MET A 119 14.13 5.88 -9.00
N VAL A 120 13.44 5.13 -8.15
CA VAL A 120 14.04 4.24 -7.12
C VAL A 120 13.60 2.78 -7.32
N GLY A 121 14.25 1.86 -6.61
CA GLY A 121 14.02 0.42 -6.70
C GLY A 121 14.82 -0.25 -7.82
N GLY A 122 14.96 -1.58 -7.76
CA GLY A 122 15.84 -2.32 -8.67
C GLY A 122 15.46 -2.20 -10.15
N PHE A 123 14.18 -2.04 -10.48
CA PHE A 123 13.78 -1.90 -11.88
C PHE A 123 14.14 -0.52 -12.47
N SER A 124 14.42 0.48 -11.63
CA SER A 124 14.95 1.78 -12.07
C SER A 124 16.38 1.68 -12.60
N GLU A 125 17.09 0.57 -12.39
CA GLU A 125 18.37 0.27 -13.06
C GLU A 125 18.19 -0.12 -14.54
N CYS A 126 16.96 -0.43 -14.98
CA CYS A 126 16.69 -0.82 -16.36
C CYS A 126 16.71 0.42 -17.29
N GLU A 127 17.72 0.52 -18.14
CA GLU A 127 17.87 1.61 -19.10
C GLU A 127 16.67 1.76 -20.06
N LEU A 128 15.97 0.67 -20.39
CA LEU A 128 14.74 0.74 -21.22
C LEU A 128 13.64 1.54 -20.50
N VAL A 129 13.46 1.30 -19.20
CA VAL A 129 12.49 2.02 -18.36
C VAL A 129 12.91 3.47 -18.20
N GLN A 130 14.19 3.72 -17.90
CA GLN A 130 14.73 5.07 -17.77
C GLN A 130 14.52 5.89 -19.06
N LYS A 131 14.81 5.30 -20.22
CA LYS A 131 14.62 5.94 -21.52
C LYS A 131 13.15 6.22 -21.77
N ALA A 132 12.26 5.24 -21.56
CA ALA A 132 10.84 5.42 -21.78
C ALA A 132 10.24 6.54 -20.91
N ILE A 133 10.64 6.63 -19.64
CA ILE A 133 10.20 7.72 -18.74
C ILE A 133 10.75 9.07 -19.23
N LYS A 134 12.05 9.17 -19.52
CA LYS A 134 12.66 10.41 -20.04
C LYS A 134 12.01 10.88 -21.36
N ASP A 135 11.68 9.94 -22.26
CA ASP A 135 11.08 10.25 -23.57
C ASP A 135 9.61 10.69 -23.45
N ASN A 136 8.85 10.14 -22.48
CA ASN A 136 7.44 10.48 -22.28
C ASN A 136 7.20 11.70 -21.37
N PHE A 137 8.16 12.04 -20.50
CA PHE A 137 8.03 13.11 -19.51
C PHE A 137 9.18 14.13 -19.67
N LYS A 138 9.33 14.68 -20.88
CA LYS A 138 10.42 15.62 -21.23
C LYS A 138 10.32 16.96 -20.50
N ASP A 139 9.13 17.30 -20.01
CA ASP A 139 8.84 18.46 -19.17
C ASP A 139 9.22 18.25 -17.70
N LYS A 140 9.62 17.04 -17.30
CA LYS A 140 10.00 16.69 -15.94
C LYS A 140 11.49 16.46 -15.80
N LYS A 141 12.03 16.83 -14.64
CA LYS A 141 13.39 16.47 -14.23
C LYS A 141 13.40 15.02 -13.75
N VAL A 142 13.99 14.10 -14.52
CA VAL A 142 14.15 12.70 -14.12
C VAL A 142 15.48 12.50 -13.38
N ILE A 143 15.41 12.14 -12.10
CA ILE A 143 16.56 11.84 -11.24
C ILE A 143 16.61 10.33 -10.99
N ILE A 144 17.76 9.74 -11.23
CA ILE A 144 18.04 8.33 -10.93
C ILE A 144 19.25 8.35 -9.98
N PRO A 145 19.11 7.90 -8.72
CA PRO A 145 20.24 7.79 -7.79
C PRO A 145 21.33 6.85 -8.31
N GLU A 146 22.54 6.94 -7.75
CA GLU A 146 23.66 6.04 -8.10
C GLU A 146 23.32 4.56 -7.84
N ASP A 147 22.64 4.27 -6.72
CA ASP A 147 22.14 2.93 -6.38
C ASP A 147 20.60 2.95 -6.22
N PRO A 148 19.81 2.94 -7.32
CA PRO A 148 18.35 3.00 -7.23
C PRO A 148 17.77 1.85 -6.42
N GLY A 149 18.34 0.64 -6.55
CA GLY A 149 17.94 -0.55 -5.79
C GLY A 149 18.13 -0.44 -4.28
N LEU A 150 19.09 0.38 -3.83
CA LEU A 150 19.38 0.58 -2.39
C LEU A 150 18.82 1.90 -1.85
N ALA A 151 18.29 2.79 -2.70
CA ALA A 151 17.88 4.14 -2.32
C ALA A 151 16.89 4.16 -1.14
N VAL A 152 15.90 3.27 -1.15
CA VAL A 152 14.89 3.16 -0.07
C VAL A 152 15.53 2.68 1.23
N LEU A 153 16.38 1.65 1.18
CA LEU A 153 17.09 1.13 2.35
C LEU A 153 18.02 2.18 2.96
N LYS A 154 18.81 2.86 2.12
CA LYS A 154 19.69 3.96 2.56
C LYS A 154 18.88 5.08 3.22
N GLY A 155 17.73 5.44 2.64
CA GLY A 155 16.80 6.41 3.22
C GLY A 155 16.25 5.97 4.58
N ALA A 156 15.88 4.70 4.73
CA ALA A 156 15.39 4.15 6.00
C ALA A 156 16.46 4.16 7.10
N VAL A 157 17.70 3.78 6.78
CA VAL A 157 18.83 3.86 7.71
C VAL A 157 19.09 5.31 8.13
N TYR A 158 19.10 6.23 7.16
CA TYR A 158 19.26 7.65 7.44
C TYR A 158 18.14 8.19 8.36
N TYR A 159 16.89 7.80 8.09
CA TYR A 159 15.75 8.15 8.91
C TYR A 159 15.88 7.63 10.34
N GLY A 160 16.35 6.40 10.54
CA GLY A 160 16.60 5.86 11.88
C GLY A 160 17.62 6.67 12.69
N HIS A 161 18.62 7.25 12.03
CA HIS A 161 19.58 8.16 12.67
C HIS A 161 19.03 9.56 12.92
N VAL A 162 18.18 10.06 12.02
CA VAL A 162 17.65 11.44 12.06
C VAL A 162 16.15 11.47 11.77
N PRO A 163 15.29 10.97 12.70
CA PRO A 163 13.86 10.82 12.45
C PRO A 163 13.15 12.17 12.24
N LYS A 164 13.64 13.22 12.90
CA LYS A 164 13.13 14.59 12.80
C LYS A 164 13.30 15.23 11.42
N THR A 165 13.95 14.56 10.47
CA THR A 165 14.10 15.05 9.08
C THR A 165 12.76 15.09 8.33
N ILE A 166 11.82 14.20 8.67
CA ILE A 166 10.48 14.21 8.04
C ILE A 166 9.59 15.22 8.78
N GLY A 167 9.44 16.40 8.20
CA GLY A 167 8.64 17.47 8.81
C GLY A 167 7.12 17.35 8.61
N ARG A 168 6.67 16.64 7.57
CA ARG A 168 5.25 16.54 7.19
C ARG A 168 4.93 15.20 6.52
N ARG A 169 3.70 14.72 6.72
CA ARG A 169 3.13 13.54 6.07
C ARG A 169 1.72 13.84 5.59
N VAL A 170 1.25 13.12 4.58
CA VAL A 170 -0.12 13.22 4.08
C VAL A 170 -0.93 12.09 4.72
N ALA A 171 -2.07 12.40 5.31
CA ALA A 171 -2.98 11.41 5.88
C ALA A 171 -3.47 10.46 4.77
N ARG A 172 -3.20 9.16 4.92
CA ARG A 172 -3.57 8.15 3.92
C ARG A 172 -5.08 7.88 3.86
N TYR A 173 -5.74 8.07 4.99
CA TYR A 173 -7.16 7.83 5.19
C TYR A 173 -7.79 9.01 5.93
N THR A 174 -9.10 9.04 5.97
CA THR A 174 -9.84 9.84 6.93
C THR A 174 -9.91 9.08 8.25
N TYR A 175 -9.51 9.70 9.35
CA TYR A 175 -9.41 9.07 10.67
C TYR A 175 -10.48 9.63 11.61
N GLY A 176 -11.11 8.74 12.36
CA GLY A 176 -12.21 9.10 13.24
C GLY A 176 -12.60 8.01 14.20
N ILE A 177 -13.67 8.28 14.93
CA ILE A 177 -14.28 7.34 15.88
C ILE A 177 -15.76 7.19 15.58
N GLN A 178 -16.37 6.17 16.19
CA GLN A 178 -17.82 6.10 16.24
C GLN A 178 -18.37 7.09 17.27
N SER A 179 -19.39 7.86 16.88
CA SER A 179 -20.11 8.76 17.77
C SER A 179 -21.63 8.60 17.63
N TRP A 180 -22.35 8.98 18.69
CA TRP A 180 -23.80 8.85 18.76
C TRP A 180 -24.41 10.21 19.15
N PRO A 181 -24.38 11.21 18.24
CA PRO A 181 -24.87 12.57 18.51
C PRO A 181 -26.39 12.60 18.72
N GLU A 182 -26.91 13.72 19.21
CA GLU A 182 -28.36 13.93 19.33
C GLU A 182 -29.05 13.81 17.97
N PHE A 183 -30.22 13.17 17.93
CA PHE A 183 -30.90 12.87 16.67
C PHE A 183 -31.53 14.15 16.07
N ASP A 184 -31.06 14.57 14.90
CA ASP A 184 -31.65 15.64 14.09
C ASP A 184 -32.47 15.04 12.93
N PRO A 185 -33.81 15.17 12.93
CA PRO A 185 -34.67 14.60 11.89
C PRO A 185 -34.45 15.20 10.49
N ASN A 186 -33.76 16.35 10.38
CA ASN A 186 -33.45 16.96 9.08
C ASN A 186 -32.15 16.42 8.47
N LYS A 187 -31.32 15.73 9.26
CA LYS A 187 -29.99 15.26 8.84
C LYS A 187 -29.85 13.74 8.95
N HIS A 188 -30.47 13.14 9.96
CA HIS A 188 -30.25 11.75 10.30
C HIS A 188 -31.39 10.86 9.79
N PRO A 189 -31.09 9.69 9.21
CA PRO A 189 -32.10 8.74 8.77
C PRO A 189 -32.77 8.10 9.98
N GLU A 190 -34.10 7.97 9.93
CA GLU A 190 -34.89 7.38 11.03
C GLU A 190 -34.43 5.96 11.40
N ALA A 191 -33.90 5.18 10.45
CA ALA A 191 -33.35 3.83 10.67
C ALA A 191 -32.10 3.80 11.58
N LYS A 192 -31.43 4.95 11.78
CA LYS A 192 -30.31 5.12 12.71
C LYS A 192 -30.73 5.76 14.03
N LYS A 193 -32.02 6.06 14.23
CA LYS A 193 -32.53 6.63 15.48
C LYS A 193 -32.61 5.56 16.56
N VAL A 194 -32.07 5.90 17.72
CA VAL A 194 -32.10 5.06 18.92
C VAL A 194 -32.42 5.92 20.14
N GLN A 195 -33.14 5.37 21.11
CA GLN A 195 -33.39 6.04 22.37
C GLN A 195 -32.36 5.56 23.41
N ILE A 196 -31.62 6.49 24.01
CA ILE A 196 -30.68 6.20 25.10
C ILE A 196 -31.04 7.11 26.27
N GLY A 197 -31.44 6.49 27.38
CA GLY A 197 -32.03 7.19 28.52
C GLY A 197 -33.25 8.01 28.08
N THR A 198 -33.19 9.32 28.28
CA THR A 198 -34.27 10.26 27.95
C THR A 198 -34.10 10.94 26.58
N LYS A 199 -33.01 10.68 25.85
CA LYS A 199 -32.69 11.37 24.59
C LYS A 199 -32.73 10.42 23.39
N PHE A 200 -33.10 10.96 22.22
CA PHE A 200 -32.92 10.29 20.95
C PHE A 200 -31.53 10.63 20.38
N ARG A 201 -30.82 9.61 19.91
CA ARG A 201 -29.48 9.71 19.32
C ARG A 201 -29.48 9.09 17.92
N CYS A 202 -28.53 9.48 17.08
CA CYS A 202 -28.23 8.81 15.82
C CYS A 202 -27.03 7.89 16.04
N ARG A 203 -27.20 6.58 15.85
CA ARG A 203 -26.10 5.62 16.02
C ARG A 203 -25.13 5.64 14.83
N ASP A 204 -23.91 5.14 15.09
CA ASP A 204 -22.90 4.83 14.08
C ASP A 204 -22.37 6.02 13.27
N VAL A 205 -22.50 7.26 13.76
CA VAL A 205 -21.99 8.45 13.04
C VAL A 205 -20.47 8.46 13.07
N PHE A 206 -19.84 8.68 11.92
CA PHE A 206 -18.40 8.84 11.83
C PHE A 206 -18.00 10.24 12.32
N PHE A 207 -17.36 10.32 13.48
CA PHE A 207 -16.78 11.58 13.96
C PHE A 207 -15.35 11.71 13.44
N LYS A 208 -15.13 12.69 12.55
CA LYS A 208 -13.87 12.90 11.84
C LYS A 208 -12.89 13.77 12.63
N TYR A 209 -11.67 13.28 12.82
CA TYR A 209 -10.55 14.04 13.38
C TYR A 209 -9.59 14.58 12.32
N VAL A 210 -9.29 13.75 11.31
CA VAL A 210 -8.36 14.07 10.22
C VAL A 210 -8.95 13.60 8.91
N THR A 211 -8.80 14.40 7.87
CA THR A 211 -9.31 14.08 6.53
C THR A 211 -8.19 13.47 5.67
N LYS A 212 -8.53 12.50 4.82
CA LYS A 212 -7.62 11.96 3.81
C LYS A 212 -7.00 13.11 3.00
N GLY A 213 -5.69 13.06 2.77
CA GLY A 213 -4.97 14.12 2.06
C GLY A 213 -4.49 15.29 2.94
N GLU A 214 -4.91 15.37 4.21
CA GLU A 214 -4.46 16.43 5.12
C GLU A 214 -2.96 16.31 5.43
N LEU A 215 -2.27 17.47 5.49
CA LEU A 215 -0.84 17.55 5.83
C LEU A 215 -0.65 17.57 7.35
N LEU A 216 -0.14 16.48 7.89
CA LEU A 216 0.14 16.30 9.31
C LEU A 216 1.63 16.52 9.62
N THR A 217 1.92 17.14 10.75
CA THR A 217 3.28 17.22 11.31
C THR A 217 3.45 16.14 12.39
N PRO A 218 4.66 15.62 12.63
CA PRO A 218 4.89 14.71 13.74
C PRO A 218 4.38 15.26 15.08
N GLY A 219 3.61 14.44 15.81
CA GLY A 219 2.98 14.84 17.08
C GLY A 219 1.71 15.69 16.93
N TYR A 220 1.19 15.83 15.71
CA TYR A 220 -0.10 16.47 15.46
C TYR A 220 -1.19 15.77 16.28
N ARG A 221 -1.99 16.54 17.00
CA ARG A 221 -3.03 16.00 17.87
C ARG A 221 -4.37 16.68 17.63
N ARG A 222 -5.44 15.90 17.73
CA ARG A 222 -6.82 16.39 17.77
C ARG A 222 -7.55 15.72 18.91
N SER A 223 -8.27 16.51 19.70
CA SER A 223 -9.07 16.01 20.81
C SER A 223 -10.51 16.51 20.73
N GLN A 224 -11.42 15.70 21.27
CA GLN A 224 -12.82 16.04 21.45
C GLN A 224 -13.33 15.41 22.74
N ILE A 225 -14.18 16.14 23.46
CA ILE A 225 -14.85 15.64 24.66
C ILE A 225 -16.18 15.02 24.27
N PHE A 226 -16.43 13.81 24.77
CA PHE A 226 -17.67 13.06 24.62
C PHE A 226 -18.27 12.72 25.97
N GLN A 227 -19.59 12.70 26.02
CA GLN A 227 -20.33 12.19 27.17
C GLN A 227 -20.52 10.67 27.04
N ALA A 228 -20.15 9.92 28.08
CA ALA A 228 -20.47 8.50 28.14
C ALA A 228 -21.99 8.32 28.19
N LEU A 229 -22.53 7.57 27.23
CA LEU A 229 -23.98 7.42 27.06
C LEU A 229 -24.59 6.40 28.01
N LYS A 230 -23.76 5.49 28.54
CA LYS A 230 -24.13 4.46 29.51
C LYS A 230 -23.07 4.38 30.62
N PRO A 231 -23.07 5.35 31.54
CA PRO A 231 -22.05 5.43 32.59
C PRO A 231 -22.18 4.32 33.65
N ASP A 232 -23.23 3.51 33.58
CA ASP A 232 -23.49 2.34 34.41
C ASP A 232 -22.79 1.06 33.92
N GLU A 233 -22.28 1.05 32.68
CA GLU A 233 -21.45 -0.04 32.17
C GLU A 233 -20.04 -0.02 32.81
N GLU A 234 -19.38 -1.17 32.93
CA GLU A 234 -18.05 -1.26 33.55
C GLU A 234 -16.93 -0.70 32.66
N CYS A 235 -17.18 -0.57 31.36
CA CYS A 235 -16.18 -0.20 30.36
C CYS A 235 -16.84 0.52 29.18
N LEU A 236 -16.23 1.62 28.76
CA LEU A 236 -16.53 2.29 27.50
C LEU A 236 -15.62 1.74 26.40
N GLU A 237 -16.20 1.41 25.24
CA GLU A 237 -15.45 1.02 24.05
C GLU A 237 -15.36 2.19 23.07
N CYS A 238 -14.17 2.77 22.95
CA CYS A 238 -13.86 3.80 21.96
C CYS A 238 -13.36 3.10 20.69
N ALA A 239 -14.24 2.88 19.73
CA ALA A 239 -13.90 2.23 18.47
C ALA A 239 -13.31 3.23 17.46
N ILE A 240 -12.13 2.92 16.94
CA ILE A 240 -11.35 3.75 16.03
C ILE A 240 -11.54 3.27 14.60
N TYR A 241 -11.83 4.20 13.69
CA TYR A 241 -12.16 3.92 12.30
C TYR A 241 -11.28 4.71 11.34
N VAL A 242 -11.09 4.13 10.17
CA VAL A 242 -10.48 4.79 9.01
C VAL A 242 -11.40 4.65 7.80
N SER A 243 -11.38 5.63 6.90
CA SER A 243 -12.12 5.61 5.64
C SER A 243 -11.23 5.97 4.45
N ASP A 244 -11.49 5.32 3.31
CA ASP A 244 -10.89 5.65 2.02
C ASP A 244 -11.50 6.91 1.36
N GLU A 245 -12.61 7.45 1.89
CA GLU A 245 -13.27 8.67 1.43
C GLU A 245 -12.89 9.90 2.30
N GLU A 246 -13.02 11.11 1.76
CA GLU A 246 -12.72 12.36 2.49
C GLU A 246 -13.80 12.71 3.54
N ASP A 247 -15.05 12.37 3.26
CA ASP A 247 -16.23 12.72 4.08
C ASP A 247 -17.14 11.50 4.33
N PRO A 248 -16.67 10.47 5.05
CA PRO A 248 -17.54 9.39 5.53
C PRO A 248 -18.61 9.94 6.48
N VAL A 249 -19.82 9.40 6.41
CA VAL A 249 -20.95 9.86 7.25
C VAL A 249 -21.18 8.86 8.39
N TYR A 250 -21.08 7.57 8.10
CA TYR A 250 -21.28 6.51 9.08
C TYR A 250 -20.10 5.54 9.12
N VAL A 251 -19.88 4.93 10.27
CA VAL A 251 -18.79 3.96 10.45
C VAL A 251 -19.06 2.60 9.77
N ASP A 252 -20.30 2.37 9.34
CA ASP A 252 -20.73 1.21 8.55
C ASP A 252 -20.88 1.51 7.05
N ASP A 253 -20.43 2.68 6.58
CA ASP A 253 -20.25 2.95 5.15
C ASP A 253 -19.23 1.97 4.55
N GLU A 254 -19.39 1.58 3.28
CA GLU A 254 -18.51 0.60 2.62
C GLU A 254 -17.02 1.02 2.59
N SER A 255 -16.75 2.32 2.64
CA SER A 255 -15.41 2.88 2.66
C SER A 255 -14.74 2.83 4.04
N CYS A 256 -15.50 2.52 5.09
CA CYS A 256 -15.06 2.55 6.48
C CYS A 256 -14.61 1.17 6.95
N ARG A 257 -13.55 1.14 7.76
CA ARG A 257 -13.11 -0.06 8.49
C ARG A 257 -12.64 0.29 9.89
N ARG A 258 -12.92 -0.61 10.83
CA ARG A 258 -12.45 -0.49 12.22
C ARG A 258 -10.96 -0.83 12.29
N LEU A 259 -10.16 0.12 12.78
CA LEU A 259 -8.74 -0.06 13.03
C LEU A 259 -8.49 -0.76 14.36
N GLY A 260 -9.33 -0.50 15.37
CA GLY A 260 -9.27 -1.16 16.66
C GLY A 260 -10.22 -0.54 17.67
N THR A 261 -10.06 -0.91 18.93
CA THR A 261 -10.88 -0.43 20.03
C THR A 261 -9.98 -0.12 21.22
N LEU A 262 -10.17 1.06 21.82
CA LEU A 262 -9.63 1.40 23.13
C LEU A 262 -10.72 1.13 24.18
N ARG A 263 -10.37 0.35 25.21
CA ARG A 263 -11.28 0.01 26.31
C ARG A 263 -10.95 0.88 27.51
N VAL A 264 -11.91 1.69 27.94
CA VAL A 264 -11.76 2.64 29.05
C VAL A 264 -12.60 2.13 30.23
N PRO A 265 -12.00 1.66 31.33
CA PRO A 265 -12.74 1.28 32.53
C PRO A 265 -13.52 2.49 33.06
N LEU A 266 -14.82 2.33 33.30
CA LEU A 266 -15.64 3.40 33.86
C LEU A 266 -15.70 3.26 35.38
N PRO A 267 -15.52 4.36 36.13
CA PRO A 267 -15.68 4.34 37.58
C PRO A 267 -17.15 4.06 37.92
N ARG A 268 -17.42 3.38 39.04
CA ARG A 268 -18.79 3.25 39.57
C ARG A 268 -19.26 4.59 40.12
N VAL A 269 -19.83 5.41 39.25
CA VAL A 269 -20.40 6.72 39.60
C VAL A 269 -21.82 6.57 40.16
N SER A 270 -22.19 7.44 41.09
CA SER A 270 -23.58 7.58 41.56
C SER A 270 -24.50 8.00 40.41
N THR A 271 -25.73 7.48 40.39
CA THR A 271 -26.76 7.81 39.40
C THR A 271 -26.93 9.32 39.24
N GLY A 272 -26.71 9.83 38.02
CA GLY A 272 -26.91 11.24 37.66
C GLY A 272 -25.64 12.05 37.36
N CYS A 273 -24.44 11.50 37.54
CA CYS A 273 -23.20 12.15 37.11
C CYS A 273 -22.96 11.96 35.61
N SER A 274 -22.73 13.05 34.87
CA SER A 274 -22.25 12.98 33.49
C SER A 274 -20.76 12.64 33.48
N LEU A 275 -20.43 11.46 32.99
CA LEU A 275 -19.05 11.08 32.75
C LEU A 275 -18.60 11.61 31.39
N GLU A 276 -17.55 12.43 31.39
CA GLU A 276 -17.01 13.06 30.19
C GLU A 276 -15.59 12.54 29.93
N ILE A 277 -15.39 12.03 28.71
CA ILE A 277 -14.14 11.44 28.26
C ILE A 277 -13.59 12.34 27.15
N GLU A 278 -12.37 12.83 27.33
CA GLU A 278 -11.60 13.44 26.25
C GLU A 278 -10.93 12.33 25.45
N GLU A 279 -11.32 12.16 24.20
CA GLU A 279 -10.63 11.29 23.25
C GLU A 279 -9.66 12.13 22.42
N THR A 280 -8.43 11.65 22.27
CA THR A 280 -7.36 12.34 21.54
C THR A 280 -6.71 11.38 20.55
N MET A 281 -6.61 11.79 19.28
CA MET A 281 -5.77 11.13 18.29
C MET A 281 -4.46 11.89 18.15
N ILE A 282 -3.34 11.18 18.29
CA ILE A 282 -1.98 11.70 18.16
C ILE A 282 -1.32 10.98 16.99
N PHE A 283 -1.00 11.75 15.96
CA PHE A 283 -0.33 11.27 14.77
C PHE A 283 1.18 11.35 15.00
N GLY A 284 1.76 10.21 15.37
CA GLY A 284 3.19 10.03 15.48
C GLY A 284 3.86 9.93 14.11
N ASP A 285 5.12 9.50 14.13
CA ASP A 285 5.89 9.32 12.90
C ASP A 285 5.37 8.14 12.08
N THR A 286 5.29 6.94 12.68
CA THR A 286 4.88 5.70 12.02
C THR A 286 3.63 5.07 12.64
N GLU A 287 3.12 5.70 13.69
CA GLU A 287 2.08 5.15 14.54
C GLU A 287 0.96 6.18 14.75
N LEU A 288 -0.27 5.69 14.87
CA LEU A 288 -1.40 6.45 15.38
C LEU A 288 -1.61 6.03 16.83
N GLU A 289 -1.43 6.97 17.75
CA GLU A 289 -1.76 6.79 19.15
C GLU A 289 -3.13 7.40 19.43
N VAL A 290 -3.96 6.67 20.18
CA VAL A 290 -5.28 7.12 20.58
C VAL A 290 -5.37 7.04 22.09
N GLN A 291 -5.69 8.17 22.71
CA GLN A 291 -5.82 8.32 24.15
C GLN A 291 -7.28 8.62 24.50
N ALA A 292 -7.73 8.10 25.64
CA ALA A 292 -8.98 8.48 26.25
C ALA A 292 -8.72 8.84 27.71
N ARG A 293 -9.15 10.04 28.12
CA ARG A 293 -8.93 10.59 29.45
C ARG A 293 -10.25 10.97 30.09
N ASP A 294 -10.55 10.39 31.25
CA ASP A 294 -11.62 10.88 32.10
C ASP A 294 -11.22 12.25 32.66
N ILE A 295 -12.01 13.28 32.36
CA ILE A 295 -11.65 14.66 32.69
C ILE A 295 -11.71 14.95 34.20
N TYR A 296 -12.46 14.15 34.97
CA TYR A 296 -12.65 14.35 36.41
C TYR A 296 -11.58 13.61 37.20
N THR A 297 -11.32 12.35 36.86
CA THR A 297 -10.32 11.53 37.56
C THR A 297 -8.90 11.73 37.02
N ASN A 298 -8.75 12.29 35.82
CA ASN A 298 -7.51 12.34 35.03
C ASN A 298 -6.91 10.96 34.73
N GLN A 299 -7.69 9.89 34.89
CA GLN A 299 -7.25 8.56 34.47
C GLN A 299 -7.23 8.49 32.94
N GLN A 300 -6.11 8.00 32.39
CA GLN A 300 -5.89 7.88 30.95
C GLN A 300 -5.70 6.43 30.55
N CYS A 301 -6.26 6.05 29.41
CA CYS A 301 -5.98 4.81 28.70
C CYS A 301 -5.50 5.15 27.29
N GLU A 302 -4.66 4.31 26.71
CA GLU A 302 -4.12 4.55 25.37
C GLU A 302 -3.92 3.26 24.59
N VAL A 303 -3.91 3.38 23.27
CA VAL A 303 -3.60 2.31 22.33
C VAL A 303 -2.85 2.90 21.13
N SER A 304 -1.87 2.16 20.61
CA SER A 304 -1.09 2.57 19.43
C SER A 304 -1.29 1.59 18.29
N PHE A 305 -1.46 2.14 17.09
CA PHE A 305 -1.62 1.39 15.84
C PHE A 305 -0.46 1.68 14.90
N ASP A 306 0.21 0.62 14.44
CA ASP A 306 1.20 0.74 13.37
C ASP A 306 0.50 1.02 12.03
N LEU A 307 0.85 2.14 11.39
CA LEU A 307 0.29 2.53 10.10
C LEU A 307 1.08 1.99 8.90
N LEU A 308 2.21 1.30 9.13
CA LEU A 308 3.06 0.71 8.10
C LEU A 308 2.66 -0.72 7.75
N SER A 309 2.10 -1.47 8.69
CA SER A 309 1.62 -2.82 8.44
C SER A 309 0.22 -2.82 7.83
N ASN A 310 0.06 -3.49 6.69
CA ASN A 310 -1.26 -3.73 6.08
C ASN A 310 -2.14 -4.69 6.92
N ASN A 311 -1.62 -5.20 8.04
CA ASN A 311 -2.34 -6.05 8.96
C ASN A 311 -2.82 -5.19 10.13
N VAL A 312 -4.11 -4.86 10.10
CA VAL A 312 -4.82 -4.37 11.29
C VAL A 312 -4.86 -5.53 12.28
N VAL A 313 -3.85 -5.62 13.15
CA VAL A 313 -3.78 -6.66 14.16
C VAL A 313 -4.78 -6.31 15.26
N GLN A 314 -5.84 -7.11 15.38
CA GLN A 314 -6.66 -7.17 16.58
C GLN A 314 -5.83 -7.77 17.72
N ASN A 315 -5.00 -6.95 18.36
CA ASN A 315 -4.44 -7.30 19.67
C ASN A 315 -5.14 -6.45 20.72
N GLY A 316 -6.26 -6.95 21.20
CA GLY A 316 -6.80 -6.55 22.50
C GLY A 316 -6.23 -7.49 23.56
N ASN A 317 -5.62 -6.93 24.59
CA ASN A 317 -5.51 -7.61 25.89
C ASN A 317 -6.89 -7.71 26.54
#